data_AF-A0A8J7Y1N8-F1
#
_entry.id   AF-A0A8J7Y1N8-F1
#
_cell.length_a   1.000
_cell.length_b   1.000
_cell.length_c   1.000
_cell.angle_alpha   90.00
_cell.angle_beta   90.00
_cell.angle_gamma   90.00
#
_symmetry.space_group_name_H-M   'P 1'
#
loop_
_entity.id
_entity.type
_entity.pdbx_description
1 polymer ?
#
loop_
_entity_poly.entity_id
_entity_poly.type
_entity_poly.pdbx_seq_one_letter_code
_entity_poly.pdbx_strand_id
1 'polypeptide(L)'
;MRNHTVMLLLGLCVVAGCLAQGVLGVYYVMVETESYDANEDGEQDGIIVFILFKDRELEPVVFYEAEGTAHIWVYQEGMVVGEEEVWFDSSEMVGKSEGGIPVRTSGKGLGTVTVKVSIEGRGEFTAEKRDVIVG
;
A
#
# COMPACT_ATOMS: atom_id res chain seq x y z
N MET A 1 17.95 55.61 22.71
CA MET A 1 16.72 55.68 23.53
C MET A 1 15.58 55.03 22.76
N ARG A 2 14.77 54.20 23.44
CA ARG A 2 13.60 53.41 22.97
C ARG A 2 13.93 52.27 21.99
N ASN A 3 13.38 51.06 22.09
CA ASN A 3 12.42 50.45 23.01
C ASN A 3 12.60 48.91 22.93
N HIS A 4 12.33 48.22 24.04
CA HIS A 4 12.18 46.76 24.09
C HIS A 4 10.84 46.31 23.46
N THR A 5 10.80 45.01 23.10
CA THR A 5 9.77 44.00 23.41
C THR A 5 9.00 43.37 22.23
N VAL A 6 8.90 42.02 22.30
CA VAL A 6 7.94 41.06 21.71
C VAL A 6 8.29 40.58 20.27
N MET A 7 8.88 39.39 20.03
CA MET A 7 8.49 37.99 20.29
C MET A 7 7.54 37.39 19.21
N LEU A 8 8.03 36.30 18.60
CA LEU A 8 7.35 35.22 17.84
C LEU A 8 6.07 35.55 17.05
N LEU A 9 6.09 35.27 15.74
CA LEU A 9 5.21 34.26 15.13
C LEU A 9 5.54 34.06 13.63
N LEU A 10 5.15 32.89 13.11
CA LEU A 10 5.06 32.51 11.69
C LEU A 10 6.33 31.96 11.03
N GLY A 11 6.85 30.88 11.62
CA GLY A 11 7.11 29.69 10.82
C GLY A 11 5.78 29.04 10.43
N LEU A 12 5.24 29.38 9.26
CA LEU A 12 4.11 28.68 8.62
C LEU A 12 4.07 29.12 7.15
N CYS A 13 3.70 28.21 6.25
CA CYS A 13 3.62 28.35 4.79
C CYS A 13 4.82 27.84 3.96
N VAL A 14 5.46 26.75 4.40
CA VAL A 14 6.14 25.80 3.48
C VAL A 14 5.30 24.53 3.38
N VAL A 15 4.02 24.66 2.99
CA VAL A 15 3.20 23.51 2.54
C VAL A 15 2.18 24.00 1.50
N ALA A 16 2.65 24.75 0.50
CA ALA A 16 1.86 25.06 -0.68
C ALA A 16 2.39 24.19 -1.83
N GLY A 17 1.81 23.01 -2.04
CA GLY A 17 2.22 22.17 -3.16
C GLY A 17 1.65 20.76 -3.29
N CYS A 18 0.96 20.20 -2.29
CA CYS A 18 0.42 18.84 -2.40
C CYS A 18 -1.10 18.83 -2.24
N LEU A 19 -1.81 19.38 -3.22
CA LEU A 19 -3.21 19.05 -3.48
C LEU A 19 -3.24 18.17 -4.73
N ALA A 20 -3.00 16.88 -4.53
CA ALA A 20 -3.41 15.81 -5.43
C ALA A 20 -4.37 14.93 -4.64
N GLN A 21 -5.56 14.71 -5.22
CA GLN A 21 -6.72 14.10 -4.59
C GLN A 21 -6.43 12.73 -3.94
N GLY A 22 -6.87 12.63 -2.70
CA GLY A 22 -6.64 11.58 -1.72
C GLY A 22 -6.46 12.30 -0.39
N VAL A 23 -7.27 12.05 0.64
CA VAL A 23 -7.09 12.76 1.92
C VAL A 23 -5.87 12.17 2.62
N LEU A 24 -4.69 12.62 2.19
CA LEU A 24 -3.39 12.26 2.72
C LEU A 24 -3.36 12.68 4.20
N GLY A 25 -3.31 11.69 5.08
CA GLY A 25 -3.28 11.90 6.54
C GLY A 25 -4.48 11.37 7.34
N VAL A 26 -5.49 10.76 6.70
CA VAL A 26 -6.61 10.13 7.43
C VAL A 26 -6.48 8.60 7.48
N TYR A 27 -5.96 7.99 6.42
CA TYR A 27 -5.83 6.54 6.29
C TYR A 27 -4.44 6.15 5.77
N TYR A 28 -4.03 4.94 6.11
CA TYR A 28 -2.86 4.26 5.59
C TYR A 28 -3.29 2.99 4.86
N VAL A 29 -2.57 2.69 3.79
CA VAL A 29 -2.58 1.37 3.16
C VAL A 29 -1.33 0.64 3.60
N MET A 30 -1.50 -0.59 4.06
CA MET A 30 -0.41 -1.48 4.46
C MET A 30 -0.42 -2.76 3.62
N VAL A 31 0.76 -3.35 3.47
CA VAL A 31 0.96 -4.56 2.67
C VAL A 31 1.61 -5.65 3.52
N GLU A 32 0.94 -6.79 3.56
CA GLU A 32 1.46 -8.04 4.10
C GLU A 32 1.66 -9.06 2.99
N THR A 33 2.61 -9.97 3.17
CA THR A 33 2.99 -10.93 2.13
C THR A 33 3.30 -12.29 2.74
N GLU A 34 2.93 -13.36 2.04
CA GLU A 34 3.30 -14.74 2.35
C GLU A 34 3.86 -15.43 1.09
N SER A 35 4.51 -16.58 1.25
CA SER A 35 4.95 -17.40 0.11
C SER A 35 3.74 -18.05 -0.57
N TYR A 36 3.74 -18.06 -1.89
CA TYR A 36 2.72 -18.76 -2.68
C TYR A 36 3.35 -19.96 -3.38
N ASP A 37 2.73 -21.12 -3.20
CA ASP A 37 3.03 -22.38 -3.88
C ASP A 37 1.72 -22.83 -4.54
N ALA A 38 1.67 -22.84 -5.88
CA ALA A 38 0.44 -23.02 -6.63
C ALA A 38 0.02 -24.49 -6.77
N ASN A 39 0.98 -25.41 -6.64
CA ASN A 39 0.78 -26.85 -6.85
C ASN A 39 1.04 -27.70 -5.60
N GLU A 40 1.42 -27.07 -4.49
CA GLU A 40 1.76 -27.67 -3.19
C GLU A 40 2.96 -28.64 -3.27
N ASP A 41 3.92 -28.38 -4.15
CA ASP A 41 5.12 -29.22 -4.32
C ASP A 41 6.30 -28.81 -3.42
N GLY A 42 6.15 -27.71 -2.67
CA GLY A 42 7.16 -27.16 -1.77
C GLY A 42 8.12 -26.18 -2.45
N GLU A 43 7.99 -25.94 -3.75
CA GLU A 43 8.61 -24.83 -4.45
C GLU A 43 7.69 -23.60 -4.40
N GLN A 44 8.29 -22.45 -4.11
CA GLN A 44 7.56 -21.19 -4.20
C GLN A 44 7.41 -20.82 -5.68
N ASP A 45 6.19 -20.44 -6.08
CA ASP A 45 5.83 -19.96 -7.43
C ASP A 45 5.60 -18.44 -7.46
N GLY A 46 5.49 -17.82 -6.28
CA GLY A 46 5.09 -16.43 -6.15
C GLY A 46 4.96 -15.96 -4.72
N ILE A 47 4.17 -14.91 -4.56
CA ILE A 47 3.81 -14.37 -3.24
C ILE A 47 2.29 -14.23 -3.14
N ILE A 48 1.77 -14.34 -1.94
CA ILE A 48 0.41 -13.94 -1.60
C ILE A 48 0.48 -12.53 -1.04
N VAL A 49 -0.35 -11.61 -1.51
CA VAL A 49 -0.41 -10.22 -1.06
C VAL A 49 -1.73 -9.93 -0.35
N PHE A 50 -1.63 -9.29 0.81
CA PHE A 50 -2.77 -8.80 1.58
C PHE A 50 -2.68 -7.28 1.73
N ILE A 51 -3.80 -6.60 1.47
CA ILE A 51 -3.90 -5.13 1.54
C ILE A 51 -4.78 -4.78 2.73
N LEU A 52 -4.25 -3.97 3.65
CA LEU A 52 -4.97 -3.55 4.86
C LEU A 52 -5.18 -2.03 4.83
N PHE A 53 -6.38 -1.61 5.21
CA PHE A 53 -6.71 -0.20 5.41
C PHE A 53 -6.76 0.12 6.90
N LYS A 54 -5.96 1.11 7.30
CA LYS A 54 -5.82 1.54 8.69
C LYS A 54 -6.06 3.03 8.83
N ASP A 55 -6.59 3.47 9.96
CA ASP A 55 -6.61 4.90 10.27
C ASP A 55 -5.27 5.38 10.86
N ARG A 56 -5.22 6.65 11.27
CA ARG A 56 -4.03 7.25 11.90
C ARG A 56 -3.63 6.60 13.23
N GLU A 57 -4.55 5.92 13.91
CA GLU A 57 -4.36 5.23 15.19
C GLU A 57 -4.00 3.74 14.96
N LEU A 58 -3.87 3.33 13.69
CA LEU A 58 -3.60 1.97 13.21
C LEU A 58 -4.75 0.97 13.45
N GLU A 59 -5.95 1.50 13.70
CA GLU A 59 -7.17 0.70 13.81
C GLU A 59 -7.68 0.31 12.41
N PRO A 60 -8.22 -0.92 12.23
CA PRO A 60 -8.81 -1.33 10.96
C PRO A 60 -9.93 -0.39 10.49
N VAL A 61 -9.96 -0.08 9.19
CA VAL A 61 -11.01 0.74 8.57
C VAL A 61 -11.64 0.01 7.40
N VAL A 62 -12.96 0.05 7.33
CA VAL A 62 -13.75 -0.41 6.17
C VAL A 62 -14.28 0.81 5.43
N PHE A 63 -14.21 0.80 4.11
CA PHE A 63 -14.90 1.78 3.29
C PHE A 63 -16.21 1.13 2.80
N TYR A 64 -17.34 1.44 3.43
CA TYR A 64 -18.61 0.85 3.00
C TYR A 64 -19.02 1.32 1.61
N GLU A 65 -19.54 0.39 0.80
CA GLU A 65 -20.12 0.66 -0.53
C GLU A 65 -19.18 1.32 -1.54
N ALA A 66 -17.87 1.20 -1.36
CA ALA A 66 -16.90 1.67 -2.34
C ALA A 66 -16.25 0.50 -3.08
N GLU A 67 -16.07 0.66 -4.38
CA GLU A 67 -15.31 -0.25 -5.22
C GLU A 67 -13.86 0.24 -5.30
N GLY A 68 -12.94 -0.71 -5.38
CA GLY A 68 -11.52 -0.43 -5.49
C GLY A 68 -10.81 -1.30 -6.52
N THR A 69 -9.69 -0.78 -7.00
CA THR A 69 -8.74 -1.48 -7.87
C THR A 69 -7.37 -1.45 -7.20
N ALA A 70 -6.71 -2.60 -7.11
CA ALA A 70 -5.33 -2.70 -6.66
C ALA A 70 -4.45 -3.19 -7.81
N HIS A 71 -3.40 -2.43 -8.10
CA HIS A 71 -2.32 -2.84 -8.99
C HIS A 71 -1.10 -3.19 -8.13
N ILE A 72 -0.56 -4.37 -8.33
CA ILE A 72 0.54 -4.92 -7.54
C ILE A 72 1.70 -5.18 -8.46
N TRP A 73 2.88 -4.67 -8.09
CA TRP A 73 4.14 -4.94 -8.78
C TRP A 73 5.14 -5.52 -7.79
N VAL A 74 5.79 -6.61 -8.20
CA VAL A 74 6.90 -7.22 -7.47
C VAL A 74 8.18 -6.91 -8.23
N TYR A 75 9.10 -6.22 -7.57
CA TYR A 75 10.38 -5.84 -8.11
C TYR A 75 11.50 -6.69 -7.51
N GLN A 76 12.44 -7.10 -8.36
CA GLN A 76 13.71 -7.67 -7.95
C GLN A 76 14.82 -7.00 -8.76
N GLU A 77 15.84 -6.49 -8.09
CA GLU A 77 16.98 -5.79 -8.72
C GLU A 77 16.54 -4.64 -9.67
N GLY A 78 15.41 -3.99 -9.36
CA GLY A 78 14.85 -2.90 -10.16
C GLY A 78 14.03 -3.34 -11.38
N MET A 79 13.85 -4.65 -11.60
CA MET A 79 13.01 -5.21 -12.66
C MET A 79 11.70 -5.75 -12.10
N VAL A 80 10.59 -5.60 -12.85
CA VAL A 80 9.31 -6.23 -12.50
C VAL A 80 9.42 -7.73 -12.78
N VAL A 81 9.25 -8.55 -11.74
CA VAL A 81 9.27 -10.02 -11.81
C VAL A 81 7.91 -10.65 -11.55
N GLY A 82 6.91 -9.85 -11.15
CA GLY A 82 5.51 -10.23 -11.01
C GLY A 82 4.61 -9.00 -11.04
N GLU A 83 3.42 -9.15 -11.62
CA GLU A 83 2.42 -8.08 -11.76
C GLU A 83 1.02 -8.69 -11.68
N GLU A 84 0.11 -8.03 -10.96
CA GLU A 84 -1.28 -8.45 -10.83
C GLU A 84 -2.21 -7.24 -10.67
N GLU A 85 -3.43 -7.34 -11.19
CA GLU A 85 -4.48 -6.32 -11.03
C GLU A 85 -5.77 -6.98 -10.54
N VAL A 86 -6.33 -6.46 -9.45
CA VAL A 86 -7.54 -7.01 -8.86
C VAL A 86 -8.57 -5.94 -8.53
N TRP A 87 -9.82 -6.26 -8.84
CA TRP A 87 -11.01 -5.51 -8.45
C TRP A 87 -11.55 -6.06 -7.15
N PHE A 88 -11.91 -5.18 -6.21
CA PHE A 88 -12.38 -5.59 -4.90
C PHE A 88 -13.43 -4.63 -4.33
N ASP A 89 -14.33 -5.17 -3.52
CA ASP A 89 -15.16 -4.38 -2.62
C ASP A 89 -14.31 -3.95 -1.43
N SER A 90 -14.35 -2.67 -1.07
CA SER A 90 -13.48 -2.15 -0.02
C SER A 90 -13.86 -2.66 1.37
N SER A 91 -13.26 -3.79 1.75
CA SER A 91 -13.28 -4.36 3.09
C SER A 91 -12.14 -3.80 3.96
N GLU A 92 -12.05 -4.20 5.22
CA GLU A 92 -10.90 -3.87 6.08
C GLU A 92 -9.58 -4.45 5.58
N MET A 93 -9.67 -5.56 4.84
CA MET A 93 -8.55 -6.38 4.42
C MET A 93 -8.91 -7.12 3.13
N VAL A 94 -8.25 -6.74 2.04
CA VAL A 94 -8.42 -7.38 0.73
C VAL A 94 -7.56 -8.65 0.69
N GLY A 95 -8.17 -9.75 0.26
CA GLY A 95 -7.51 -11.07 0.21
C GLY A 95 -7.72 -11.95 1.45
N LYS A 96 -8.67 -11.65 2.35
CA LYS A 96 -8.91 -12.51 3.53
C LYS A 96 -10.03 -13.54 3.34
N SER A 97 -11.02 -13.26 2.50
CA SER A 97 -12.23 -14.09 2.36
C SER A 97 -12.08 -15.28 1.40
N GLU A 98 -11.13 -15.24 0.46
CA GLU A 98 -10.91 -16.29 -0.55
C GLU A 98 -9.45 -16.75 -0.68
N GLY A 99 -8.60 -16.36 0.28
CA GLY A 99 -7.14 -16.41 0.14
C GLY A 99 -6.59 -15.06 -0.32
N GLY A 100 -5.32 -14.77 0.00
CA GLY A 100 -4.70 -13.51 -0.41
C GLY A 100 -4.50 -13.45 -1.92
N ILE A 101 -4.09 -12.30 -2.43
CA ILE A 101 -3.96 -12.07 -3.87
C ILE A 101 -2.66 -12.75 -4.34
N PRO A 102 -2.72 -13.87 -5.08
CA PRO A 102 -1.52 -14.55 -5.52
C PRO A 102 -0.90 -13.76 -6.67
N VAL A 103 0.39 -13.47 -6.58
CA VAL A 103 1.18 -12.84 -7.63
C VAL A 103 2.31 -13.80 -7.98
N ARG A 104 2.23 -14.39 -9.17
CA ARG A 104 3.27 -15.28 -9.69
C ARG A 104 4.53 -14.49 -9.97
N THR A 105 5.68 -15.06 -9.63
CA THR A 105 6.97 -14.40 -9.83
C THR A 105 7.94 -15.29 -10.59
N SER A 106 8.81 -14.69 -11.42
CA SER A 106 9.81 -15.43 -12.19
C SER A 106 11.22 -15.38 -11.60
N GLY A 107 11.40 -14.77 -10.43
CA GLY A 107 12.70 -14.53 -9.78
C GLY A 107 12.88 -15.32 -8.49
N LYS A 108 14.09 -15.34 -7.95
CA LYS A 108 14.39 -15.95 -6.63
C LYS A 108 15.26 -15.02 -5.80
N GLY A 109 14.97 -14.87 -4.50
CA GLY A 109 15.73 -14.02 -3.58
C GLY A 109 14.90 -12.91 -2.97
N LEU A 110 15.53 -11.79 -2.60
CA LEU A 110 14.83 -10.64 -2.01
C LEU A 110 14.26 -9.72 -3.08
N GLY A 111 13.07 -9.18 -2.81
CA GLY A 111 12.37 -8.25 -3.67
C GLY A 111 11.62 -7.18 -2.88
N THR A 112 10.91 -6.32 -3.62
CA THR A 112 10.07 -5.25 -3.09
C THR A 112 8.69 -5.33 -3.75
N VAL A 113 7.64 -5.31 -2.95
CA VAL A 113 6.25 -5.24 -3.43
C VAL A 113 5.79 -3.80 -3.35
N THR A 114 5.31 -3.26 -4.45
CA THR A 114 4.61 -1.98 -4.52
C THR A 114 3.17 -2.23 -4.86
N VAL A 115 2.25 -1.65 -4.09
CA VAL A 115 0.82 -1.73 -4.34
C VAL A 115 0.28 -0.31 -4.51
N LYS A 116 -0.39 -0.07 -5.63
CA LYS A 116 -1.21 1.12 -5.84
C LYS A 116 -2.68 0.74 -5.73
N VAL A 117 -3.40 1.40 -4.83
CA VAL A 117 -4.81 1.17 -4.60
C VAL A 117 -5.60 2.42 -4.97
N SER A 118 -6.61 2.27 -5.80
CA SER A 118 -7.57 3.32 -6.13
C SER A 118 -8.93 2.96 -5.56
N ILE A 119 -9.53 3.84 -4.76
CA ILE A 119 -10.86 3.63 -4.16
C ILE A 119 -11.80 4.74 -4.62
N GLU A 120 -12.97 4.35 -5.14
CA GLU A 120 -13.98 5.29 -5.63
C GLU A 120 -14.35 6.31 -4.54
N GLY A 121 -14.35 7.60 -4.89
CA GLY A 121 -14.70 8.69 -4.00
C GLY A 121 -13.70 8.95 -2.85
N ARG A 122 -12.60 8.19 -2.75
CA ARG A 122 -11.58 8.35 -1.69
C ARG A 122 -10.21 8.74 -2.22
N GLY A 123 -9.86 8.33 -3.44
CA GLY A 123 -8.61 8.69 -4.12
C GLY A 123 -7.65 7.50 -4.25
N GLU A 124 -6.38 7.82 -4.50
CA GLU A 124 -5.32 6.84 -4.73
C GLU A 124 -4.35 6.76 -3.54
N PHE A 125 -3.89 5.55 -3.26
CA PHE A 125 -2.98 5.23 -2.17
C PHE A 125 -1.84 4.35 -2.69
N THR A 126 -0.66 4.48 -2.11
CA THR A 126 0.49 3.65 -2.48
C THR A 126 1.18 3.14 -1.22
N ALA A 127 1.52 1.86 -1.24
CA ALA A 127 2.23 1.18 -0.17
C ALA A 127 3.38 0.35 -0.75
N GLU A 128 4.47 0.27 0.00
CA GLU A 128 5.66 -0.48 -0.37
C GLU A 128 6.04 -1.42 0.78
N LYS A 129 6.42 -2.65 0.44
CA LYS A 129 7.01 -3.63 1.37
C LYS A 129 8.32 -4.12 0.80
N ARG A 130 9.41 -3.91 1.53
CA ARG A 130 10.77 -4.38 1.17
C ARG A 130 11.08 -5.72 1.80
N ASP A 131 12.19 -6.31 1.36
CA ASP A 131 12.77 -7.54 1.89
C ASP A 131 11.79 -8.73 1.85
N VAL A 132 10.97 -8.78 0.78
CA VAL A 132 10.04 -9.87 0.53
C VAL A 132 10.78 -11.01 -0.15
N ILE A 133 10.60 -12.24 0.33
CA ILE A 133 11.17 -13.43 -0.30
C ILE A 133 10.34 -13.75 -1.55
N VAL A 134 10.97 -13.53 -2.70
CA VAL A 134 10.49 -13.93 -4.02
C VAL A 134 11.07 -15.32 -4.30
N GLY A 135 10.24 -16.24 -4.79
CA GLY A 135 10.63 -17.64 -4.96
C GLY A 135 9.85 -18.27 -6.10
#